data_AF-A0A353C610-F1
#
_entry.id   AF-A0A353C610-F1
#
_cell.length_a   1.000
_cell.length_b   1.000
_cell.length_c   1.000
_cell.angle_alpha   90.00
_cell.angle_beta   90.00
_cell.angle_gamma   90.00
#
_symmetry.space_group_name_H-M   'P 1'
#
loop_
_entity.id
_entity.type
_entity.pdbx_description
1 polymer ?
#
loop_
_entity_poly.entity_id
_entity_poly.type
_entity_poly.pdbx_seq_one_letter_code
_entity_poly.pdbx_strand_id
1 'polypeptide(L)'
;PPCSTDPNPPACQQQQATLELLTGNPYNGIFRNKYPTFRIGVQFNLPLFGDKTAKAQLGRSLVEGERIETQREQLEQNIQVDVRNAIQSVRTAEARLRAASVARENNAKQYESEQRKLDAGQSDVYKVLERQTALTNARSGELRAQTELNKAIADLQRATGNSLKANDVVTMLRR
;
A
#
# COMPACT_ATOMS: atom_id res chain seq x y z
N PRO A 1 45.82 -7.74 -61.64
CA PRO A 1 46.62 -7.63 -62.89
C PRO A 1 46.19 -6.41 -63.74
N PRO A 2 47.10 -5.71 -64.42
CA PRO A 2 48.33 -5.03 -63.99
C PRO A 2 48.22 -3.51 -64.21
N CYS A 3 48.49 -2.66 -63.20
CA CYS A 3 48.62 -1.20 -63.38
C CYS A 3 49.61 -0.56 -62.36
N SER A 4 50.61 -1.32 -61.86
CA SER A 4 51.59 -0.78 -60.90
C SER A 4 52.99 -0.55 -61.48
N THR A 5 53.17 -0.62 -62.80
CA THR A 5 54.49 -0.42 -63.46
C THR A 5 54.32 0.13 -64.88
N ASP A 6 53.95 1.42 -64.98
CA ASP A 6 54.25 2.40 -66.06
C ASP A 6 53.10 3.41 -66.26
N PRO A 7 53.35 4.74 -66.18
CA PRO A 7 52.32 5.75 -66.34
C PRO A 7 52.32 6.28 -67.78
N ASN A 8 51.70 5.57 -68.71
CA ASN A 8 51.08 6.11 -69.94
C ASN A 8 50.76 4.97 -70.92
N PRO A 9 49.53 4.45 -70.83
CA PRO A 9 48.69 4.50 -72.03
C PRO A 9 47.26 5.02 -71.71
N PRO A 10 46.56 5.62 -72.70
CA PRO A 10 45.31 6.37 -72.51
C PRO A 10 44.10 5.54 -71.98
N ALA A 11 44.27 4.23 -71.76
CA ALA A 11 43.22 3.35 -71.24
C ALA A 11 42.98 3.48 -69.72
N CYS A 12 43.93 4.00 -68.95
CA CYS A 12 43.77 4.18 -67.49
C CYS A 12 43.08 5.51 -67.10
N GLN A 13 43.07 6.52 -67.98
CA GLN A 13 42.38 7.79 -67.72
C GLN A 13 40.85 7.65 -67.78
N GLN A 14 40.35 6.72 -68.59
CA GLN A 14 38.91 6.46 -68.69
C GLN A 14 38.35 5.78 -67.43
N GLN A 15 39.19 5.03 -66.69
CA GLN A 15 38.78 4.35 -65.45
C GLN A 15 38.78 5.29 -64.23
N GLN A 16 39.54 6.38 -64.26
CA GLN A 16 39.49 7.43 -63.22
C GLN A 16 38.24 8.32 -63.38
N ALA A 17 37.82 8.61 -64.62
CA ALA A 17 36.59 9.36 -64.88
C ALA A 17 35.30 8.59 -64.49
N THR A 18 35.31 7.25 -64.60
CA THR A 18 34.18 6.41 -64.15
C THR A 18 34.17 6.20 -62.64
N LEU A 19 35.31 6.31 -61.96
CA LEU A 19 35.34 6.35 -60.49
C LEU A 19 34.78 7.67 -59.94
N GLU A 20 34.90 8.80 -60.64
CA GLU A 20 34.24 10.07 -60.25
C GLU A 20 32.72 10.05 -60.39
N LEU A 21 32.17 9.20 -61.26
CA LEU A 21 30.74 8.92 -61.35
C LEU A 21 30.24 8.02 -60.21
N LEU A 22 31.12 7.19 -59.63
CA LEU A 22 30.82 6.31 -58.50
C LEU A 22 31.18 6.94 -57.14
N THR A 23 32.04 7.96 -57.11
CA THR A 23 32.27 8.86 -55.96
C THR A 23 31.54 10.19 -56.11
N GLY A 24 30.63 10.27 -57.09
CA GLY A 24 29.75 11.39 -57.33
C GLY A 24 28.91 11.69 -56.10
N ASN A 25 29.26 12.80 -55.44
CA ASN A 25 28.62 13.35 -54.25
C ASN A 25 27.09 13.13 -54.27
N PRO A 26 26.52 12.21 -53.45
CA PRO A 26 25.07 12.01 -53.37
C PRO A 26 24.34 13.25 -52.84
N TYR A 27 25.09 14.28 -52.42
CA TYR A 27 24.60 15.54 -51.90
C TYR A 27 24.22 16.56 -52.98
N ASN A 28 24.76 16.50 -54.21
CA ASN A 28 24.45 17.51 -55.25
C ASN A 28 23.05 17.35 -55.86
N GLY A 29 22.42 16.17 -55.71
CA GLY A 29 21.02 15.94 -56.07
C GLY A 29 20.00 16.34 -54.99
N ILE A 30 20.46 16.57 -53.75
CA ILE A 30 19.61 16.95 -52.61
C ILE A 30 19.46 18.48 -52.54
N PHE A 31 20.48 19.24 -52.94
CA PHE A 31 20.45 20.72 -52.95
C PHE A 31 19.76 21.33 -54.19
N ARG A 32 19.54 20.55 -55.24
CA ARG A 32 18.61 20.91 -56.33
C ARG A 32 17.27 20.29 -56.02
N ASN A 33 16.44 21.05 -55.31
CA ASN A 33 15.00 20.89 -55.11
C ASN A 33 14.23 20.70 -56.44
N LYS A 34 14.45 19.58 -57.15
CA LYS A 34 13.88 19.33 -58.48
C LYS A 34 12.90 18.16 -58.53
N TYR A 35 12.71 17.42 -57.43
CA TYR A 35 11.58 16.50 -57.28
C TYR A 35 11.17 16.39 -55.79
N PRO A 36 10.44 17.36 -55.23
CA PRO A 36 9.87 17.20 -53.89
C PRO A 36 8.79 16.11 -53.95
N THR A 37 9.15 14.87 -53.58
CA THR A 37 8.19 13.77 -53.45
C THR A 37 7.50 13.86 -52.09
N PHE A 38 6.50 14.73 -52.00
CA PHE A 38 5.63 14.82 -50.83
C PHE A 38 4.57 13.72 -50.92
N ARG A 39 4.71 12.66 -50.11
CA ARG A 39 3.70 11.61 -49.98
C ARG A 39 2.86 11.87 -48.74
N ILE A 40 1.63 12.30 -48.95
CA ILE A 40 0.60 12.34 -47.92
C ILE A 40 -0.17 11.02 -48.03
N GLY A 41 0.03 10.10 -47.08
CA GLY A 41 -0.78 8.90 -46.94
C GLY A 41 -1.83 9.13 -45.87
N VAL A 42 -3.12 9.00 -46.21
CA VAL A 42 -4.20 8.99 -45.21
C VAL A 42 -4.74 7.56 -45.15
N GLN A 43 -4.52 6.89 -44.02
CA GLN A 43 -4.98 5.52 -43.81
C GLN A 43 -6.28 5.55 -43.01
N PHE A 44 -7.39 5.28 -43.70
CA PHE A 44 -8.71 5.14 -43.07
C PHE A 44 -8.98 3.66 -42.80
N ASN A 45 -9.12 3.28 -41.52
CA ASN A 45 -9.55 1.94 -41.13
C ASN A 45 -11.01 2.01 -40.68
N LEU A 46 -11.94 1.55 -41.51
CA LEU A 46 -13.37 1.48 -41.18
C LEU A 46 -13.81 0.01 -41.22
N PRO A 47 -13.98 -0.66 -40.06
CA PRO A 47 -14.42 -2.05 -40.03
C PRO A 47 -15.89 -2.15 -40.46
N LEU A 48 -16.11 -2.69 -41.67
CA LEU A 48 -17.44 -2.82 -42.29
C LEU A 48 -18.32 -3.91 -41.62
N PHE A 49 -17.73 -4.79 -40.82
CA PHE A 49 -18.40 -5.83 -40.06
C PHE A 49 -18.33 -5.47 -38.58
N GLY A 50 -19.48 -5.05 -38.04
CA GLY A 50 -19.65 -4.35 -36.76
C GLY A 50 -18.73 -4.77 -35.60
N ASP A 51 -18.31 -3.76 -34.83
CA ASP A 51 -17.37 -3.82 -33.72
C ASP A 51 -17.81 -4.72 -32.55
N LYS A 52 -17.81 -6.05 -32.75
CA LYS A 52 -18.02 -7.02 -31.67
C LYS A 52 -17.00 -6.82 -30.55
N THR A 53 -15.79 -6.40 -30.89
CA THR A 53 -14.73 -6.07 -29.93
C THR A 53 -15.07 -4.82 -29.12
N ALA A 54 -15.54 -3.73 -29.74
CA ALA A 54 -15.92 -2.52 -29.01
C ALA A 54 -17.14 -2.77 -28.09
N LYS A 55 -18.12 -3.55 -28.57
CA LYS A 55 -19.27 -3.97 -27.73
C LYS A 55 -18.85 -4.85 -26.57
N ALA A 56 -17.93 -5.80 -26.78
CA ALA A 56 -17.39 -6.63 -25.70
C ALA A 56 -16.57 -5.81 -24.70
N GLN A 57 -15.83 -4.80 -25.16
CA GLN A 57 -15.06 -3.90 -24.30
C GLN A 57 -15.96 -3.00 -23.46
N LEU A 58 -17.04 -2.47 -24.04
CA LEU A 58 -18.08 -1.75 -23.30
C LEU A 58 -18.73 -2.64 -22.24
N GLY A 59 -19.10 -3.88 -22.59
CA GLY A 59 -19.65 -4.84 -21.63
C GLY A 59 -18.69 -5.13 -20.47
N ARG A 60 -17.39 -5.31 -20.75
CA ARG A 60 -16.36 -5.48 -19.71
C ARG A 60 -16.23 -4.25 -18.81
N SER A 61 -16.26 -3.04 -19.38
CA SER A 61 -16.18 -1.80 -18.59
C SER A 61 -17.39 -1.60 -17.68
N LEU A 62 -18.59 -1.99 -18.11
CA LEU A 62 -19.80 -1.93 -17.27
C LEU A 62 -19.71 -2.92 -16.10
N VAL A 63 -19.32 -4.17 -16.37
CA VAL A 63 -19.13 -5.19 -15.32
C VAL A 63 -18.03 -4.78 -14.34
N GLU A 64 -16.93 -4.20 -14.83
CA GLU A 64 -15.87 -3.70 -13.95
C GLU A 64 -16.35 -2.53 -13.08
N GLY A 65 -17.20 -1.66 -13.62
CA GLY A 65 -17.86 -0.59 -12.85
C GLY A 65 -18.73 -1.14 -11.72
N GLU A 66 -19.60 -2.10 -12.02
CA GLU A 66 -20.44 -2.79 -11.03
C GLU A 66 -19.59 -3.50 -9.97
N ARG A 67 -18.51 -4.19 -10.39
CA ARG A 67 -17.56 -4.84 -9.48
C ARG A 67 -16.94 -3.82 -8.51
N ILE A 68 -16.54 -2.64 -8.99
CA ILE A 68 -15.96 -1.58 -8.16
C ILE A 68 -17.00 -1.06 -7.17
N GLU A 69 -18.25 -0.87 -7.58
CA GLU A 69 -19.34 -0.46 -6.69
C GLU A 69 -19.57 -1.48 -5.57
N THR A 70 -19.70 -2.76 -5.89
CA THR A 70 -19.84 -3.83 -4.87
C THR A 70 -18.64 -3.88 -3.92
N GLN A 71 -17.41 -3.71 -4.41
CA GLN A 71 -16.22 -3.65 -3.55
C GLN A 71 -16.24 -2.44 -2.61
N ARG A 72 -16.74 -1.29 -3.08
CA ARG A 72 -16.89 -0.09 -2.23
C ARG A 72 -17.91 -0.33 -1.13
N GLU A 73 -19.08 -0.87 -1.46
CA GLU A 73 -20.10 -1.22 -0.46
C GLU A 73 -19.57 -2.21 0.57
N GLN A 74 -18.85 -3.26 0.13
CA GLN A 74 -18.24 -4.24 1.03
C GLN A 74 -17.20 -3.59 1.95
N LEU A 75 -16.38 -2.68 1.42
CA LEU A 75 -15.40 -1.94 2.22
C LEU A 75 -16.08 -1.05 3.26
N GLU A 76 -17.15 -0.34 2.89
CA GLU A 76 -17.92 0.49 3.80
C GLU A 76 -18.55 -0.33 4.94
N GLN A 77 -19.13 -1.49 4.62
CA GLN A 77 -19.67 -2.42 5.63
C GLN A 77 -18.58 -2.94 6.58
N ASN A 78 -17.41 -3.31 6.03
CA ASN A 78 -16.28 -3.78 6.85
C ASN A 78 -15.80 -2.70 7.82
N ILE A 79 -15.66 -1.45 7.35
CA ILE A 79 -15.29 -0.32 8.20
C ILE A 79 -16.32 -0.11 9.32
N GLN A 80 -17.61 -0.19 9.02
CA GLN A 80 -18.66 -0.05 10.03
C GLN A 80 -18.57 -1.14 11.10
N VAL A 81 -18.32 -2.39 10.71
CA VAL A 81 -18.14 -3.51 11.63
C VAL A 81 -16.88 -3.33 12.47
N ASP A 82 -15.77 -2.92 11.87
CA ASP A 82 -14.50 -2.68 12.56
C ASP A 82 -14.62 -1.59 13.64
N VAL A 83 -15.27 -0.47 13.33
CA VAL A 83 -15.51 0.61 14.29
C VAL A 83 -16.42 0.14 15.43
N ARG A 84 -17.50 -0.59 15.13
CA ARG A 84 -18.41 -1.14 16.16
C ARG A 84 -17.67 -2.11 17.09
N ASN A 85 -16.85 -2.98 16.52
CA ASN A 85 -16.02 -3.93 17.27
C ASN A 85 -15.02 -3.20 18.17
N ALA A 86 -14.37 -2.15 17.67
CA ALA A 86 -13.42 -1.37 18.44
C ALA A 86 -14.09 -0.65 19.62
N ILE A 87 -15.27 -0.05 19.42
CA ILE A 87 -16.05 0.57 20.52
C ILE A 87 -16.42 -0.48 21.57
N GLN A 88 -16.89 -1.66 21.13
CA GLN A 88 -17.25 -2.73 22.05
C GLN A 88 -16.03 -3.26 22.82
N SER A 89 -14.87 -3.32 22.18
CA SER A 89 -13.60 -3.69 22.80
C SER A 89 -13.22 -2.72 23.91
N VAL A 90 -13.28 -1.41 23.67
CA VAL A 90 -13.01 -0.38 24.69
C VAL A 90 -13.94 -0.54 25.89
N ARG A 91 -15.26 -0.62 25.66
CA ARG A 91 -16.25 -0.80 26.74
C ARG A 91 -15.99 -2.05 27.57
N THR A 92 -15.61 -3.14 26.90
CA THR A 92 -15.27 -4.40 27.58
C THR A 92 -13.99 -4.27 28.38
N ALA A 93 -12.96 -3.61 27.85
CA ALA A 93 -11.69 -3.36 28.53
C ALA A 93 -11.88 -2.46 29.76
N GLU A 94 -12.72 -1.42 29.67
CA GLU A 94 -13.09 -0.58 30.82
C GLU A 94 -13.79 -1.39 31.92
N ALA A 95 -14.73 -2.25 31.55
CA ALA A 95 -15.42 -3.12 32.51
C ALA A 95 -14.44 -4.09 33.19
N ARG A 96 -13.49 -4.65 32.44
CA ARG A 96 -12.41 -5.50 32.97
C ARG A 96 -11.51 -4.73 33.93
N LEU A 97 -11.14 -3.49 33.60
CA LEU A 97 -10.36 -2.62 34.48
C LEU A 97 -11.09 -2.34 35.79
N ARG A 98 -12.38 -1.99 35.72
CA ARG A 98 -13.20 -1.78 36.93
C ARG A 98 -13.24 -3.04 37.80
N ALA A 99 -13.48 -4.20 37.20
CA ALA A 99 -13.48 -5.48 37.92
C ALA A 99 -12.12 -5.80 38.56
N ALA A 100 -11.02 -5.56 37.84
CA ALA A 100 -9.67 -5.78 38.35
C ALA A 100 -9.32 -4.82 39.50
N SER A 101 -9.77 -3.56 39.43
CA SER A 101 -9.57 -2.57 40.49
C SER A 101 -10.30 -2.96 41.78
N VAL A 102 -11.56 -3.40 41.66
CA VAL A 102 -12.33 -3.94 42.79
C VAL A 102 -11.67 -5.20 43.35
N ALA A 103 -11.17 -6.09 42.50
CA ALA A 103 -10.43 -7.27 42.94
C ALA A 103 -9.16 -6.90 43.71
N ARG A 104 -8.39 -5.89 43.26
CA ARG A 104 -7.24 -5.37 44.00
C ARG A 104 -7.65 -4.85 45.38
N GLU A 105 -8.71 -4.03 45.44
CA GLU A 105 -9.21 -3.47 46.71
C GLU A 105 -9.63 -4.58 47.69
N ASN A 106 -10.37 -5.58 47.22
CA ASN A 106 -10.80 -6.71 48.04
C ASN A 106 -9.61 -7.52 48.55
N ASN A 107 -8.60 -7.77 47.72
CA ASN A 107 -7.39 -8.46 48.17
C ASN A 107 -6.58 -7.62 49.17
N ALA A 108 -6.58 -6.29 49.04
CA ALA A 108 -5.94 -5.40 50.00
C ALA A 108 -6.61 -5.49 51.37
N LYS A 109 -7.96 -5.44 51.40
CA LYS A 109 -8.75 -5.62 52.63
C LYS A 109 -8.53 -6.99 53.27
N GLN A 110 -8.41 -8.05 52.48
CA GLN A 110 -8.11 -9.39 52.99
C GLN A 110 -6.71 -9.49 53.58
N TYR A 111 -5.69 -8.91 52.92
CA TYR A 111 -4.34 -8.84 53.46
C TYR A 111 -4.29 -8.09 54.80
N GLU A 112 -4.91 -6.91 54.87
CA GLU A 112 -4.99 -6.12 56.10
C GLU A 112 -5.73 -6.86 57.23
N SER A 113 -6.81 -7.56 56.88
CA SER A 113 -7.56 -8.37 57.85
C SER A 113 -6.75 -9.55 58.37
N GLU A 114 -5.94 -10.18 57.53
CA GLU A 114 -5.08 -11.28 57.95
C GLU A 114 -3.92 -10.79 58.81
N GLN A 115 -3.36 -9.61 58.50
CA GLN A 115 -2.36 -8.96 59.33
C GLN A 115 -2.89 -8.69 60.75
N ARG A 116 -4.11 -8.12 60.87
CA ARG A 116 -4.74 -7.90 62.18
C ARG A 116 -4.95 -9.19 62.97
N LYS A 117 -5.28 -10.30 62.30
CA LYS A 117 -5.41 -11.60 62.95
C LYS A 117 -4.06 -12.13 63.42
N LEU A 118 -3.00 -11.95 62.64
CA LEU A 118 -1.64 -12.32 63.05
C LEU A 118 -1.22 -11.53 64.29
N ASP A 119 -1.46 -10.22 64.31
CA ASP A 119 -1.14 -9.35 65.45
C ASP A 119 -1.93 -9.74 66.72
N ALA A 120 -3.15 -10.27 66.54
CA ALA A 120 -3.98 -10.82 67.62
C ALA A 120 -3.64 -12.29 68.00
N GLY A 121 -2.66 -12.92 67.37
CA GLY A 121 -2.28 -14.32 67.59
C GLY A 121 -3.28 -15.36 67.05
N GLN A 122 -4.19 -14.94 66.16
CA GLN A 122 -5.24 -15.76 65.55
C GLN A 122 -4.92 -16.23 64.12
N SER A 123 -3.74 -15.89 63.61
CA SER A 123 -3.25 -16.30 62.30
C SER A 123 -1.76 -16.65 62.33
N ASP A 124 -1.23 -17.02 61.17
CA ASP A 124 0.15 -17.43 60.93
C ASP A 124 0.76 -16.59 59.79
N VAL A 125 2.08 -16.39 59.85
CA VAL A 125 2.89 -15.66 58.86
C VAL A 125 2.68 -16.22 57.45
N TYR A 126 2.54 -17.55 57.32
CA TYR A 126 2.26 -18.18 56.03
C TYR A 126 0.99 -17.63 55.37
N LYS A 127 -0.10 -17.48 56.13
CA LYS A 127 -1.37 -16.95 55.62
C LYS A 127 -1.25 -15.50 55.19
N VAL A 128 -0.51 -14.69 55.95
CA VAL A 128 -0.25 -13.29 55.58
C VAL A 128 0.53 -13.20 54.27
N LEU A 129 1.56 -14.04 54.09
CA LEU A 129 2.33 -14.10 52.84
C LEU A 129 1.49 -14.58 51.65
N GLU A 130 0.59 -15.54 51.86
CA GLU A 130 -0.38 -15.98 50.86
C GLU A 130 -1.27 -14.81 50.42
N ARG A 131 -1.82 -14.04 51.37
CA ARG A 131 -2.64 -12.85 51.06
C ARG A 131 -1.84 -11.75 50.37
N GLN A 132 -0.59 -11.54 50.76
CA GLN A 132 0.31 -10.59 50.12
C GLN A 132 0.58 -10.97 48.65
N THR A 133 0.77 -12.26 48.39
CA THR A 133 0.96 -12.80 47.03
C THR A 133 -0.32 -12.61 46.20
N ALA A 134 -1.50 -12.90 46.78
CA ALA A 134 -2.78 -12.66 46.13
C ALA A 134 -3.01 -11.18 45.77
N LEU A 135 -2.67 -10.25 46.69
CA LEU A 135 -2.72 -8.81 46.42
C LEU A 135 -1.76 -8.39 45.31
N THR A 136 -0.54 -8.92 45.29
CA THR A 136 0.45 -8.63 44.24
C THR A 136 -0.02 -9.11 42.87
N ASN A 137 -0.63 -10.30 42.83
CA ASN A 137 -1.24 -10.83 41.62
C ASN A 137 -2.43 -9.97 41.14
N ALA A 138 -3.28 -9.51 42.07
CA ALA A 138 -4.39 -8.62 41.75
C ALA A 138 -3.93 -7.26 41.22
N ARG A 139 -2.88 -6.67 41.81
CA ARG A 139 -2.23 -5.44 41.29
C ARG A 139 -1.69 -5.64 39.88
N SER A 140 -1.04 -6.76 39.63
CA SER A 140 -0.53 -7.12 38.30
C SER A 140 -1.68 -7.31 37.30
N GLY A 141 -2.80 -7.89 37.73
CA GLY A 141 -4.02 -8.02 36.93
C GLY A 141 -4.64 -6.67 36.57
N GLU A 142 -4.72 -5.73 37.52
CA GLU A 142 -5.20 -4.37 37.27
C GLU A 142 -4.31 -3.63 36.26
N LEU A 143 -2.99 -3.69 36.42
CA LEU A 143 -2.05 -3.06 35.48
C LEU A 143 -2.22 -3.62 34.07
N ARG A 144 -2.35 -4.95 33.92
CA ARG A 144 -2.63 -5.55 32.61
C ARG A 144 -3.95 -5.05 32.02
N ALA A 145 -5.00 -4.95 32.84
CA ALA A 145 -6.29 -4.44 32.39
C ALA A 145 -6.22 -2.96 31.95
N GLN A 146 -5.39 -2.13 32.60
CA GLN A 146 -5.12 -0.76 32.15
C GLN A 146 -4.43 -0.74 30.78
N THR A 147 -3.41 -1.58 30.59
CA THR A 147 -2.71 -1.69 29.30
C THR A 147 -3.66 -2.15 28.18
N GLU A 148 -4.52 -3.13 28.45
CA GLU A 148 -5.52 -3.60 27.47
C GLU A 148 -6.53 -2.51 27.13
N LEU A 149 -6.95 -1.68 28.08
CA LEU A 149 -7.81 -0.52 27.81
C LEU A 149 -7.09 0.49 26.90
N ASN A 150 -5.84 0.84 27.21
CA ASN A 150 -5.06 1.77 26.39
C ASN A 150 -4.89 1.24 24.95
N LYS A 151 -4.66 -0.07 24.80
CA LYS A 151 -4.58 -0.73 23.50
C LYS A 151 -5.92 -0.65 22.75
N ALA A 152 -7.03 -0.96 23.41
CA ALA A 152 -8.36 -0.88 22.80
C ALA A 152 -8.70 0.55 22.35
N ILE A 153 -8.29 1.57 23.11
CA ILE A 153 -8.45 2.98 22.73
C ILE A 153 -7.62 3.30 21.48
N ALA A 154 -6.36 2.85 21.41
CA ALA A 154 -5.51 3.03 20.24
C ALA A 154 -6.09 2.33 18.99
N ASP A 155 -6.63 1.11 19.15
CA ASP A 155 -7.29 0.37 18.08
C ASP A 155 -8.57 1.09 17.59
N LEU A 156 -9.34 1.70 18.48
CA LEU A 156 -10.49 2.53 18.12
C LEU A 156 -10.08 3.79 17.34
N GLN A 157 -9.00 4.46 17.74
CA GLN A 157 -8.45 5.61 17.01
C GLN A 157 -7.97 5.22 15.60
N ARG A 158 -7.40 4.01 15.47
CA ARG A 158 -7.03 3.42 14.19
C ARG A 158 -8.25 3.12 13.31
N ALA A 159 -9.26 2.44 13.85
CA ALA A 159 -10.46 2.04 13.10
C ALA A 159 -11.28 3.26 12.63
N THR A 160 -11.31 4.33 13.40
CA THR A 160 -12.03 5.58 13.05
C THR A 160 -11.29 6.45 12.03
N GLY A 161 -10.12 6.04 11.54
CA GLY A 161 -9.32 6.81 10.58
C GLY A 161 -8.67 8.06 11.20
N ASN A 162 -8.82 8.26 12.51
CA ASN A 162 -8.12 9.33 13.22
C ASN A 162 -6.60 9.10 13.20
N SER A 163 -6.09 7.89 12.97
CA SER A 163 -4.66 7.68 12.75
C SER A 163 -4.15 8.23 11.40
N LEU A 164 -5.00 8.37 10.38
CA LEU A 164 -4.61 8.95 9.08
C LEU A 164 -4.77 10.48 9.07
N LYS A 165 -5.81 11.00 9.73
CA LYS A 165 -6.00 12.45 9.97
C LYS A 165 -5.04 13.02 11.02
N ALA A 166 -4.68 12.25 12.07
CA ALA A 166 -3.72 12.69 13.08
C ALA A 166 -2.25 12.59 12.63
N ASN A 167 -1.97 11.85 11.54
CA ASN A 167 -0.64 11.78 10.93
C ASN A 167 -0.54 12.49 9.57
N ASP A 168 -1.53 13.30 9.18
CA ASP A 168 -1.53 14.12 7.96
C ASP A 168 -0.99 13.40 6.69
N VAL A 169 -1.32 12.12 6.51
CA VAL A 169 -0.93 11.41 5.27
C VAL A 169 -1.92 11.80 4.18
N VAL A 170 -1.70 12.99 3.62
CA VAL A 170 -2.35 13.46 2.40
C VAL A 170 -1.91 12.53 1.27
N THR A 171 -2.75 11.57 0.91
CA THR A 171 -2.60 10.84 -0.35
C THR A 171 -2.96 11.80 -1.49
N MET A 172 -1.98 12.59 -1.92
CA MET A 172 -2.08 13.33 -3.18
C MET A 172 -2.21 12.31 -4.31
N LEU A 173 -3.45 12.05 -4.72
CA LEU A 173 -3.75 11.44 -6.01
C LEU A 173 -3.30 12.42 -7.10
N ARG A 174 -2.09 12.19 -7.61
CA ARG A 174 -1.60 12.88 -8.80
C ARG A 174 -2.46 12.43 -9.98
N ARG A 175 -3.28 13.35 -10.50
CA ARG A 175 -3.98 13.21 -11.78
C ARG A 175 -3.00 13.05 -12.93
#